data_AF-A0A1G0Z1L6-F1
#
_entry.id   AF-A0A1G0Z1L6-F1
#
_cell.length_a   1.000
_cell.length_b   1.000
_cell.length_c   1.000
_cell.angle_alpha   90.00
_cell.angle_beta   90.00
_cell.angle_gamma   90.00
#
_symmetry.space_group_name_H-M   'P 1'
#
loop_
_entity.id
_entity.type
_entity.pdbx_description
1 polymer ?
#
loop_
_entity_poly.entity_id
_entity_poly.type
_entity_poly.pdbx_seq_one_letter_code
_entity_poly.pdbx_strand_id
1 'polypeptide(L)'
;MTSISVRLSEDETAYLEAISRNKKISKSNKQSSPGRTLKRLIKWCADNQIDISSSYEKPENSSKKLLEQLHVSLPHVLYLLRLNLLLDSSKIPDEAIAKAKQQAIDYINSVCGDFQHVEYSEINAVGNEIGLKQLPVEKDRSAWKNSK
;
A
#
# COMPACT_ATOMS: atom_id res chain seq x y z
N MET A 1 22.34 37.49 -19.04
CA MET A 1 21.89 36.08 -19.18
C MET A 1 22.75 35.24 -18.25
N THR A 2 22.15 34.55 -17.29
CA THR A 2 22.84 33.56 -16.44
C THR A 2 23.03 32.28 -17.25
N SER A 3 24.29 31.86 -17.46
CA SER A 3 24.57 30.53 -18.02
C SER A 3 24.61 29.52 -16.87
N ILE A 4 23.96 28.38 -17.08
CA ILE A 4 23.95 27.27 -16.14
C ILE A 4 24.54 26.08 -16.90
N SER A 5 25.63 25.53 -16.37
CA SER A 5 26.23 24.30 -16.87
C SER A 5 25.82 23.16 -15.93
N VAL A 6 25.28 22.08 -16.52
CA VAL A 6 24.83 20.90 -15.77
C VAL A 6 25.47 19.69 -16.44
N ARG A 7 26.07 18.82 -15.63
CA ARG A 7 26.51 17.49 -16.08
C ARG A 7 25.34 16.54 -15.89
N LEU A 8 24.97 15.87 -16.97
CA LEU A 8 23.89 14.89 -16.98
C LEU A 8 24.49 13.51 -17.14
N SER A 9 23.96 12.52 -16.41
CA SER A 9 24.22 11.11 -16.67
C SER A 9 23.49 10.63 -17.93
N GLU A 10 23.84 9.45 -18.44
CA GLU A 10 23.17 8.85 -19.59
C GLU A 10 21.66 8.65 -19.33
N ASP A 11 21.30 8.20 -18.12
CA ASP A 11 19.92 8.03 -17.69
C ASP A 11 19.14 9.36 -17.67
N GLU A 12 19.75 10.42 -17.18
CA GLU A 12 19.15 11.75 -17.14
C GLU A 12 18.96 12.33 -18.55
N THR A 13 19.91 12.10 -19.45
CA THR A 13 19.73 12.45 -20.87
C THR A 13 18.60 11.68 -21.52
N ALA A 14 18.51 10.36 -21.29
CA ALA A 14 17.44 9.53 -21.81
C ALA A 14 16.06 9.98 -21.27
N TYR A 15 15.99 10.34 -19.99
CA TYR A 15 14.78 10.90 -19.38
C TYR A 15 14.35 12.22 -20.03
N LEU A 16 15.29 13.13 -20.28
CA LEU A 16 15.01 14.40 -20.96
C LEU A 16 14.60 14.19 -22.42
N GLU A 17 15.16 13.20 -23.11
CA GLU A 17 14.72 12.82 -24.45
C GLU A 17 13.30 12.27 -24.45
N ALA A 18 12.92 11.45 -23.47
CA ALA A 18 11.56 10.96 -23.32
C ALA A 18 10.57 12.11 -23.06
N ILE A 19 10.93 13.05 -22.17
CA ILE A 19 10.12 14.24 -21.88
C ILE A 19 9.97 15.15 -23.10
N SER A 20 10.97 15.22 -23.98
CA SER A 20 10.91 16.09 -25.16
C SER A 20 9.71 15.81 -26.07
N ARG A 21 9.19 14.57 -26.02
CA ARG A 21 8.01 14.11 -26.75
C ARG A 21 6.68 14.41 -26.04
N ASN A 22 6.73 14.85 -24.78
CA ASN A 22 5.54 15.17 -24.00
C ASN A 22 4.94 16.53 -24.42
N LYS A 23 3.75 16.49 -25.03
CA LYS A 23 3.04 17.68 -25.52
C LYS A 23 2.66 18.69 -24.43
N LYS A 24 2.59 18.28 -23.16
CA LYS A 24 2.31 19.18 -22.03
C LYS A 24 3.52 20.08 -21.70
N ILE A 25 4.74 19.59 -21.91
CA ILE A 25 5.99 20.28 -21.59
C ILE A 25 6.61 20.94 -22.84
N SER A 26 6.38 20.35 -24.02
CA SER A 26 6.90 20.83 -25.30
C SER A 26 5.78 20.96 -26.33
N LYS A 27 5.44 22.21 -26.71
CA LYS A 27 4.48 22.51 -27.79
C LYS A 27 5.05 22.37 -29.21
N SER A 28 6.33 22.01 -29.37
CA SER A 28 7.03 22.03 -30.66
C SER A 28 7.49 20.64 -31.08
N ASN A 29 7.14 20.25 -32.30
CA ASN A 29 7.51 18.99 -32.96
C ASN A 29 8.96 18.94 -33.48
N LYS A 30 9.79 19.94 -33.16
CA LYS A 30 11.19 20.00 -33.60
C LYS A 30 12.07 19.22 -32.62
N GLN A 31 13.09 18.52 -33.14
CA GLN A 31 14.15 17.87 -32.35
C GLN A 31 14.63 18.82 -31.24
N SER A 32 14.28 18.49 -29.99
CA SER A 32 14.63 19.28 -28.83
C SER A 32 15.89 18.68 -28.23
N SER A 33 16.96 19.48 -28.16
CA SER A 33 18.17 19.05 -27.44
C SER A 33 17.86 18.89 -25.94
N PRO A 34 18.59 18.01 -25.22
CA PRO A 34 18.41 17.82 -23.78
C PRO A 34 18.43 19.13 -23.00
N GLY A 35 19.34 20.05 -23.31
CA GLY A 35 19.41 21.37 -22.67
C GLY A 35 18.19 22.26 -22.92
N ARG A 36 17.59 22.20 -24.12
CA ARG A 36 16.33 22.92 -24.40
C ARG A 36 15.15 22.29 -23.66
N THR A 37 15.12 20.97 -23.55
CA THR A 37 14.09 20.26 -22.80
C THR A 37 14.19 20.54 -21.31
N LEU A 38 15.39 20.52 -20.74
CA LEU A 38 15.64 20.87 -19.34
C LEU A 38 15.19 22.30 -19.02
N LYS A 39 15.53 23.27 -19.89
CA LYS A 39 15.07 24.65 -19.72
C LYS A 39 13.54 24.77 -19.72
N ARG A 40 12.86 24.00 -20.58
CA ARG A 40 11.38 23.97 -20.62
C ARG A 40 10.79 23.28 -19.40
N LEU A 41 11.41 22.21 -18.92
CA LEU A 41 10.99 21.50 -17.72
C LEU A 41 11.10 22.41 -16.49
N ILE A 42 12.23 23.09 -16.31
CA ILE A 42 12.42 24.07 -15.22
C ILE A 42 11.37 25.17 -15.29
N LYS A 43 11.11 25.72 -16.49
CA LYS A 43 10.07 26.72 -16.69
C LYS A 43 8.69 26.18 -16.33
N TRP A 44 8.37 24.97 -16.76
CA TRP A 44 7.09 24.33 -16.45
C TRP A 44 6.92 24.10 -14.95
N CYS A 45 7.97 23.67 -14.24
CA CYS A 45 7.94 23.54 -12.78
C CYS A 45 7.69 24.88 -12.10
N ALA A 46 8.34 25.96 -12.56
CA ALA A 46 8.12 27.31 -12.03
C ALA A 46 6.70 27.83 -12.30
N ASP A 47 6.19 27.65 -13.53
CA ASP A 47 4.85 28.09 -13.94
C ASP A 47 3.74 27.33 -13.18
N ASN A 48 4.00 26.08 -12.75
CA ASN A 48 3.04 25.25 -12.00
C ASN A 48 3.32 25.19 -10.49
N GLN A 49 4.21 26.05 -9.97
CA GLN A 49 4.56 26.12 -8.54
C GLN A 49 4.93 24.74 -7.94
N ILE A 50 5.68 23.93 -8.70
CA ILE A 50 6.13 22.63 -8.21
C ILE A 50 7.18 22.86 -7.13
N ASP A 51 6.79 22.53 -5.90
CA ASP A 51 7.69 22.51 -4.77
C ASP A 51 8.57 21.24 -4.83
N ILE A 52 9.81 21.40 -5.27
CA ILE A 52 10.81 20.32 -5.35
C ILE A 52 11.28 19.92 -3.94
N SER A 53 11.08 20.77 -2.94
CA SER A 53 11.39 20.49 -1.54
C SER A 53 10.26 19.73 -0.82
N SER A 54 9.03 19.83 -1.33
CA SER A 54 7.99 18.85 -1.03
C SER A 54 8.45 17.54 -1.68
N SER A 55 8.98 16.63 -0.86
CA SER A 55 9.22 15.25 -1.26
C SER A 55 8.00 14.80 -2.03
N TYR A 56 8.18 14.40 -3.30
CA TYR A 56 7.13 13.76 -4.07
C TYR A 56 6.92 12.41 -3.40
N GLU A 57 6.24 12.41 -2.24
CA GLU A 57 5.74 11.23 -1.58
C GLU A 57 4.86 10.58 -2.64
N LYS A 58 5.43 9.56 -3.25
CA LYS A 58 4.77 8.66 -4.18
C LYS A 58 3.38 8.44 -3.60
N PRO A 59 2.29 8.78 -4.30
CA PRO A 59 0.95 8.67 -3.74
C PRO A 59 0.83 7.28 -3.13
N GLU A 60 0.50 7.26 -1.84
CA GLU A 60 0.33 6.07 -1.02
C GLU A 60 -0.39 5.03 -1.88
N ASN A 61 0.37 4.03 -2.37
CA ASN A 61 -0.06 3.20 -3.49
C ASN A 61 -1.35 2.52 -3.04
N SER A 62 -2.51 2.98 -3.52
CA SER A 62 -3.82 2.59 -3.00
C SER A 62 -4.01 1.09 -3.09
N SER A 63 -3.37 0.46 -4.07
CA SER A 63 -3.26 -0.98 -4.25
C SER A 63 -2.47 -1.66 -3.12
N LYS A 64 -1.39 -1.04 -2.63
CA LYS A 64 -0.61 -1.53 -1.48
C LYS A 64 -1.42 -1.44 -0.18
N LYS A 65 -2.14 -0.33 0.03
CA LYS A 65 -3.08 -0.16 1.15
C LYS A 65 -4.18 -1.22 1.13
N LEU A 66 -4.80 -1.42 -0.03
CA LEU A 66 -5.81 -2.46 -0.22
C LEU A 66 -5.22 -3.85 0.03
N LEU A 67 -4.01 -4.11 -0.46
CA LEU A 67 -3.32 -5.39 -0.27
C LEU A 67 -3.06 -5.66 1.22
N GLU A 68 -2.56 -4.68 1.97
CA GLU A 68 -2.34 -4.80 3.41
C GLU A 68 -3.65 -5.02 4.18
N GLN A 69 -4.71 -4.28 3.83
CA GLN A 69 -6.05 -4.48 4.42
C GLN A 69 -6.61 -5.88 4.13
N LEU A 70 -6.39 -6.41 2.93
CA LEU A 70 -6.75 -7.78 2.58
C LEU A 70 -5.95 -8.79 3.40
N HIS A 71 -4.64 -8.60 3.55
CA HIS A 71 -3.78 -9.49 4.34
C HIS A 71 -4.23 -9.58 5.80
N VAL A 72 -4.65 -8.47 6.40
CA VAL A 72 -5.17 -8.45 7.76
C VAL A 72 -6.59 -9.03 7.83
N SER A 73 -7.47 -8.74 6.86
CA SER A 73 -8.89 -9.10 6.98
C SER A 73 -9.17 -10.57 6.64
N LEU A 74 -8.42 -11.17 5.71
CA LEU A 74 -8.71 -12.49 5.14
C LEU A 74 -8.61 -13.63 6.17
N PRO A 75 -7.59 -13.70 7.05
CA PRO A 75 -7.54 -14.68 8.14
C PRO A 75 -8.77 -14.61 9.05
N HIS A 76 -9.24 -13.40 9.39
CA HIS A 76 -10.38 -13.21 10.29
C HIS A 76 -11.71 -13.63 9.64
N VAL A 77 -11.90 -13.36 8.35
CA VAL A 77 -13.08 -13.81 7.61
C VAL A 77 -13.12 -15.34 7.56
N LEU A 78 -11.98 -15.98 7.24
CA LEU A 78 -11.88 -17.44 7.22
C LEU A 78 -12.09 -18.05 8.61
N TYR A 79 -11.55 -17.42 9.66
CA TYR A 79 -11.77 -17.82 11.05
C TYR A 79 -13.25 -17.85 11.41
N LEU A 80 -13.96 -16.74 11.16
CA LEU A 80 -15.38 -16.63 11.50
C LEU A 80 -16.25 -17.60 10.69
N LEU A 81 -15.96 -17.77 9.39
CA LEU A 81 -16.65 -18.74 8.55
C LEU A 81 -16.46 -20.16 9.09
N ARG A 82 -15.21 -20.55 9.34
CA ARG A 82 -14.88 -21.89 9.83
C ARG A 82 -15.47 -22.17 11.21
N LEU A 83 -15.38 -21.19 12.11
CA LEU A 83 -15.96 -21.28 13.44
C LEU A 83 -17.49 -21.43 13.36
N ASN A 84 -18.18 -20.64 12.54
CA ASN A 84 -19.63 -20.78 12.35
C ASN A 84 -20.01 -22.17 11.83
N LEU A 85 -19.29 -22.69 10.84
CA LEU A 85 -19.51 -24.06 10.31
C LEU A 85 -19.31 -25.13 11.39
N LEU A 86 -18.32 -24.98 12.26
CA LEU A 86 -18.04 -25.92 13.35
C LEU A 86 -19.02 -25.79 14.53
N LEU A 87 -19.63 -24.60 14.69
CA LEU A 87 -20.54 -24.29 15.80
C LEU A 87 -22.03 -24.35 15.43
N ASP A 88 -22.39 -24.82 14.25
CA ASP A 88 -23.78 -24.78 13.72
C ASP A 88 -24.74 -25.82 14.36
N SER A 89 -24.57 -26.12 15.66
CA SER A 89 -25.43 -27.05 16.40
C SER A 89 -25.80 -26.49 17.77
N SER A 90 -27.05 -26.69 18.20
CA SER A 90 -27.56 -26.16 19.46
C SER A 90 -26.91 -26.82 20.70
N LYS A 91 -26.59 -26.00 21.72
CA LYS A 91 -25.95 -26.34 23.01
C LYS A 91 -24.60 -27.04 22.87
N ILE A 92 -23.59 -26.26 22.48
CA ILE A 92 -22.20 -26.71 22.40
C ILE A 92 -21.50 -26.47 23.75
N PRO A 93 -20.88 -27.50 24.36
CA PRO A 93 -20.08 -27.34 25.57
C PRO A 93 -18.81 -26.51 25.29
N ASP A 94 -18.32 -25.77 26.29
CA ASP A 94 -17.18 -24.85 26.15
C ASP A 94 -15.92 -25.52 25.59
N GLU A 95 -15.68 -26.80 25.93
CA GLU A 95 -14.56 -27.58 25.42
C GLU A 95 -14.64 -27.80 23.91
N ALA A 96 -15.85 -28.05 23.38
CA ALA A 96 -16.06 -28.18 21.94
C ALA A 96 -15.91 -26.82 21.23
N ILE A 97 -16.23 -25.71 21.89
CA ILE A 97 -15.96 -24.35 21.39
C ILE A 97 -14.44 -24.12 21.31
N ALA A 98 -13.70 -24.44 22.37
CA ALA A 98 -12.25 -24.30 22.39
C ALA A 98 -11.57 -25.13 21.28
N LYS A 99 -12.00 -26.38 21.12
CA LYS A 99 -11.52 -27.26 20.05
C LYS A 99 -11.85 -26.73 18.65
N ALA A 100 -13.06 -26.20 18.45
CA ALA A 100 -13.46 -25.60 17.17
C ALA A 100 -12.63 -24.35 16.83
N LYS A 101 -12.32 -23.51 17.83
CA LYS A 101 -11.43 -22.36 17.65
C LYS A 101 -10.03 -22.79 17.23
N GLN A 102 -9.45 -23.78 17.90
CA GLN A 102 -8.13 -24.29 17.55
C GLN A 102 -8.10 -24.85 16.12
N GLN A 103 -9.11 -25.66 15.75
CA GLN A 103 -9.24 -26.18 14.39
C GLN A 103 -9.38 -25.08 13.33
N ALA A 104 -9.99 -23.95 13.66
CA ALA A 104 -10.08 -22.80 12.77
C ALA A 104 -8.72 -22.09 12.62
N ILE A 105 -7.94 -21.98 13.71
CA ILE A 105 -6.58 -21.41 13.69
C ILE A 105 -5.63 -22.29 12.86
N ASP A 106 -5.64 -23.60 13.08
CA ASP A 106 -4.80 -24.56 12.33
C ASP A 106 -5.09 -24.48 10.82
N TYR A 107 -6.37 -24.39 10.46
CA TYR A 107 -6.78 -24.19 9.07
C TYR A 107 -6.24 -22.89 8.48
N ILE A 108 -6.27 -21.78 9.23
CA ILE A 108 -5.76 -20.49 8.75
C ILE A 108 -4.25 -20.52 8.59
N ASN A 109 -3.51 -21.18 9.48
CA ASN A 109 -2.07 -21.36 9.30
C ASN A 109 -1.77 -22.10 7.99
N SER A 110 -2.56 -23.14 7.66
CA SER A 110 -2.40 -23.88 6.40
C SER A 110 -2.76 -23.10 5.13
N VAL A 111 -3.67 -22.12 5.21
CA VAL A 111 -4.18 -21.39 4.02
C VAL A 111 -3.53 -20.02 3.87
N CYS A 112 -3.36 -19.28 4.96
CA CYS A 112 -2.85 -17.92 5.00
C CYS A 112 -1.44 -17.86 5.60
N GLY A 113 -1.16 -18.64 6.63
CA GLY A 113 0.09 -18.57 7.38
C GLY A 113 1.32 -18.83 6.51
N ASP A 114 1.28 -19.88 5.69
CA ASP A 114 2.36 -20.22 4.76
C ASP A 114 2.60 -19.13 3.70
N PHE A 115 1.52 -18.55 3.17
CA PHE A 115 1.61 -17.49 2.15
C PHE A 115 2.14 -16.17 2.72
N GLN A 116 1.78 -15.86 3.96
CA GLN A 116 2.13 -14.60 4.62
C GLN A 116 3.41 -14.71 5.44
N HIS A 117 3.97 -15.92 5.57
CA HIS A 117 5.08 -16.26 6.47
C HIS A 117 4.79 -15.83 7.92
N VAL A 118 3.56 -16.06 8.39
CA VAL A 118 3.08 -15.72 9.73
C VAL A 118 2.42 -16.94 10.36
N GLU A 119 2.76 -17.23 11.62
CA GLU A 119 2.06 -18.22 12.42
C GLU A 119 1.02 -17.53 13.31
N TYR A 120 -0.25 -17.86 13.09
CA TYR A 120 -1.38 -17.39 13.86
C TYR A 120 -1.58 -18.29 15.08
N SER A 121 -1.48 -17.72 16.28
CA SER A 121 -1.80 -18.40 17.54
C SER A 121 -3.21 -18.07 18.01
N GLU A 122 -3.65 -16.82 17.85
CA GLU A 122 -4.98 -16.35 18.22
C GLU A 122 -5.45 -15.25 17.26
N ILE A 123 -6.75 -15.23 16.98
CA ILE A 123 -7.38 -14.22 16.12
C ILE A 123 -8.34 -13.41 16.97
N ASN A 124 -7.88 -12.23 17.38
CA ASN A 124 -8.65 -11.30 18.19
C ASN A 124 -9.53 -10.43 17.32
N ALA A 125 -10.83 -10.44 17.61
CA ALA A 125 -11.80 -9.53 17.03
C ALA A 125 -12.33 -8.64 18.16
N VAL A 126 -11.90 -7.38 18.20
CA VAL A 126 -12.32 -6.44 19.23
C VAL A 126 -13.61 -5.78 18.77
N GLY A 127 -14.70 -5.85 19.54
CA GLY A 127 -15.92 -5.11 19.21
C GLY A 127 -15.67 -3.60 19.33
N ASN A 128 -16.11 -2.83 18.34
CA ASN A 128 -16.16 -1.37 18.44
C ASN A 128 -17.36 -0.93 19.29
N GLU A 129 -17.48 0.38 19.53
CA GLU A 129 -18.55 0.96 20.37
C GLU A 129 -19.98 0.67 19.87
N ILE A 130 -20.14 0.27 18.60
CA ILE A 130 -21.42 -0.13 18.00
C ILE A 130 -21.56 -1.64 17.82
N GLY A 131 -20.69 -2.44 18.45
CA GLY A 131 -20.73 -3.91 18.44
C GLY A 131 -20.19 -4.56 17.16
N LEU A 132 -19.60 -3.81 16.23
CA LEU A 132 -18.95 -4.35 15.05
C LEU A 132 -17.53 -4.82 15.38
N LYS A 133 -17.20 -6.05 14.99
CA LYS A 133 -15.85 -6.61 15.14
C LYS A 133 -14.84 -5.79 14.32
N GLN A 134 -13.97 -5.06 15.02
CA GLN A 134 -12.81 -4.36 14.47
C GLN A 134 -11.53 -5.17 14.68
N LEU A 135 -10.65 -5.06 13.70
CA LEU A 135 -9.32 -5.65 13.72
C LEU A 135 -8.43 -4.83 14.66
N PRO A 136 -7.71 -5.44 15.62
CA PRO A 136 -6.66 -4.74 16.34
C PRO A 136 -5.55 -4.41 15.33
N VAL A 137 -5.49 -3.17 14.87
CA VAL A 137 -4.39 -2.71 14.02
C VAL A 137 -3.14 -2.68 14.89
N GLU A 138 -2.15 -3.54 14.63
CA GLU A 138 -0.81 -3.45 15.21
C GLU A 138 -0.14 -2.16 14.72
N LYS A 139 -0.47 -1.04 15.37
CA LYS A 139 -0.02 0.31 15.00
C LYS A 139 1.51 0.40 14.89
N ASP A 140 2.23 -0.41 15.65
CA ASP A 140 3.69 -0.38 15.75
C ASP A 140 4.40 -1.11 14.61
N ARG A 141 3.72 -2.06 13.95
CA ARG A 141 4.27 -2.82 12.81
C ARG A 141 3.70 -2.39 11.46
N SER A 142 2.57 -1.71 11.49
CA SER A 142 2.01 -1.10 10.29
C SER A 142 2.86 0.10 9.89
N ALA A 143 3.15 0.28 8.60
CA ALA A 143 3.77 1.50 8.09
C ALA A 143 2.90 2.76 8.34
N TRP A 144 1.68 2.55 8.83
CA TRP A 144 0.66 3.52 9.18
C TRP A 144 0.84 3.98 10.63
N LYS A 145 1.86 4.79 10.90
CA LYS A 145 1.80 5.64 12.09
C LYS A 145 0.83 6.77 11.80
N ASN A 146 -0.30 6.79 12.51
CA ASN A 146 -1.12 7.99 12.57
C ASN A 146 -0.25 9.09 13.21
N SER A 147 0.30 9.97 12.39
CA SER A 147 0.82 11.25 12.84
C SER A 147 -0.36 12.04 13.39
N LYS A 148 -0.49 12.05 14.72
CA LYS A 148 -1.18 13.12 15.42
C LYS A 148 -0.18 14.22 15.75
#